data_AF-A0AAD9QF94-F1
#
_entry.id   AF-A0AAD9QF94-F1
#
_cell.length_a   1.000
_cell.length_b   1.000
_cell.length_c   1.000
_cell.angle_alpha   90.00
_cell.angle_beta   90.00
_cell.angle_gamma   90.00
#
_symmetry.space_group_name_H-M   'P 1'
#
loop_
_entity.id
_entity.type
_entity.pdbx_description
1 polymer ?
#
loop_
_entity_poly.entity_id
_entity_poly.type
_entity_poly.pdbx_seq_one_letter_code
_entity_poly.pdbx_strand_id
1 'polypeptide(L)'
;MLSRWLRPVAQTNGQWILCWRASLHGWAASTFHSLCDNKGPTVTIVKDTNNNTFGGYTSIPWRSENRYKNDPKAFLFSLKNPTNNPRKLPQLDSSSPHSVYDGAKYGPIFGGAHDLYIVHRANNKYSDEWLGLTYTVPSGVRSDPFLTGHNRFRAKEIETFYETAE
;
A
#
# COMPACT_ATOMS: atom_id res chain seq x y z
N MET A 1 -11.93 -11.57 3.26
CA MET A 1 -11.60 -10.55 4.28
C MET A 1 -11.24 -9.21 3.64
N LEU A 2 -10.23 -9.14 2.76
CA LEU A 2 -9.92 -7.91 2.00
C LEU A 2 -11.13 -7.37 1.21
N SER A 3 -11.88 -8.27 0.56
CA SER A 3 -13.12 -7.91 -0.13
C SER A 3 -14.13 -7.17 0.75
N ARG A 4 -14.24 -7.50 2.05
CA ARG A 4 -15.12 -6.78 2.99
C ARG A 4 -14.67 -5.35 3.25
N TRP A 5 -13.35 -5.09 3.23
CA TRP A 5 -12.79 -3.76 3.43
C TRP A 5 -12.81 -2.91 2.16
N LEU A 6 -12.77 -3.55 0.98
CA LEU A 6 -12.89 -2.90 -0.32
C LEU A 6 -14.35 -2.59 -0.70
N ARG A 7 -15.33 -3.43 -0.31
CA ARG A 7 -16.75 -3.23 -0.65
C ARG A 7 -17.29 -1.80 -0.48
N PRO A 8 -16.99 -1.06 0.60
CA PRO A 8 -17.51 0.32 0.77
C PRO A 8 -16.86 1.36 -0.14
N VAL A 9 -15.75 1.02 -0.80
CA VAL A 9 -14.96 1.94 -1.66
C VAL A 9 -14.83 1.46 -3.10
N ALA A 10 -15.28 0.24 -3.39
CA ALA A 10 -15.32 -0.38 -4.70
C ALA A 10 -16.52 0.11 -5.51
N GLN A 11 -16.39 0.11 -6.83
CA GLN A 11 -17.47 0.42 -7.76
C GLN A 11 -18.48 -0.74 -7.79
N THR A 12 -19.75 -0.41 -8.02
CA THR A 12 -20.77 -1.43 -8.30
C THR A 12 -20.38 -2.19 -9.56
N ASN A 13 -20.27 -3.51 -9.49
CA ASN A 13 -19.77 -4.39 -10.56
C ASN A 13 -18.32 -4.08 -11.01
N GLY A 14 -17.53 -3.42 -10.16
CA GLY A 14 -16.12 -3.15 -10.44
C GLY A 14 -15.28 -4.43 -10.52
N GLN A 15 -14.35 -4.47 -11.46
CA GLN A 15 -13.36 -5.55 -11.59
C GLN A 15 -11.96 -5.06 -11.24
N TRP A 16 -11.22 -5.88 -10.48
CA TRP A 16 -9.83 -5.62 -10.12
C TRP A 16 -8.90 -6.25 -11.17
N ILE A 17 -8.21 -5.41 -11.94
CA ILE A 17 -7.29 -5.82 -13.00
C ILE A 17 -5.85 -5.60 -12.53
N LEU A 18 -5.01 -6.62 -12.72
CA LEU A 18 -3.58 -6.55 -12.42
C LEU A 18 -2.91 -5.51 -13.35
N CYS A 19 -2.27 -4.48 -12.77
CA CYS A 19 -1.37 -3.61 -13.54
C CYS A 19 0.09 -3.96 -13.30
N TRP A 20 0.48 -4.34 -12.09
CA TRP A 20 1.87 -4.67 -11.79
C TRP A 20 1.98 -5.89 -10.87
N ARG A 21 2.82 -6.85 -11.25
CA ARG A 21 3.33 -7.92 -10.40
C ARG A 21 4.84 -7.88 -10.46
N ALA A 22 5.51 -7.69 -9.34
CA ALA A 22 6.95 -7.41 -9.32
C ALA A 22 7.78 -8.57 -9.87
N SER A 23 7.42 -9.82 -9.56
CA SER A 23 8.09 -11.01 -10.10
C SER A 23 7.91 -11.21 -11.61
N LEU A 24 6.80 -10.74 -12.17
CA LEU A 24 6.44 -10.92 -13.58
C LEU A 24 6.94 -9.78 -14.47
N HIS A 25 6.71 -8.53 -14.03
CA HIS A 25 6.98 -7.35 -14.83
C HIS A 25 8.34 -6.71 -14.49
N GLY A 26 8.89 -7.00 -13.30
CA GLY A 26 10.14 -6.45 -12.81
C GLY A 26 9.97 -5.55 -11.59
N TRP A 27 11.04 -5.48 -10.78
CA TRP A 27 11.08 -4.87 -9.46
C TRP A 27 11.40 -3.36 -9.44
N ALA A 28 11.60 -2.75 -10.61
CA ALA A 28 11.93 -1.33 -10.67
C ALA A 28 10.70 -0.46 -10.42
N ALA A 29 10.86 0.60 -9.63
CA ALA A 29 9.83 1.63 -9.45
C ALA A 29 9.30 2.20 -10.79
N SER A 30 10.19 2.40 -11.76
CA SER A 30 9.82 2.85 -13.10
C SER A 30 8.90 1.87 -13.83
N THR A 31 9.05 0.55 -13.58
CA THR A 31 8.16 -0.47 -14.14
C THR A 31 6.76 -0.34 -13.54
N PHE A 32 6.66 -0.21 -12.21
CA PHE A 32 5.39 0.04 -11.53
C PHE A 32 4.67 1.26 -12.12
N HIS A 33 5.35 2.40 -12.21
CA HIS A 33 4.77 3.63 -12.75
C HIS A 33 4.38 3.49 -14.23
N SER A 34 5.22 2.87 -15.07
CA SER A 34 4.89 2.66 -16.48
C SER A 34 3.63 1.82 -16.70
N LEU A 35 3.28 0.96 -15.75
CA LEU A 35 2.16 0.03 -15.88
C LEU A 35 0.92 0.48 -15.10
N CYS A 36 1.06 1.20 -13.99
CA CYS A 36 -0.03 1.53 -13.07
C CYS A 36 -0.38 3.02 -13.01
N ASP A 37 0.47 3.93 -13.50
CA ASP A 37 0.12 5.35 -13.50
C ASP A 37 -1.12 5.62 -14.36
N ASN A 38 -1.90 6.62 -13.93
CA ASN A 38 -3.19 7.01 -14.49
C ASN A 38 -4.31 5.95 -14.38
N LYS A 39 -4.07 4.85 -13.64
CA LYS A 39 -5.08 3.85 -13.31
C LYS A 39 -5.49 4.01 -11.85
N GLY A 40 -6.78 3.90 -11.56
CA GLY A 40 -7.29 4.06 -10.20
C GLY A 40 -8.80 3.88 -10.12
N PRO A 41 -9.35 3.54 -8.94
CA PRO A 41 -8.64 3.35 -7.66
C PRO A 41 -7.74 2.11 -7.66
N THR A 42 -6.77 2.03 -6.74
CA THR A 42 -5.80 0.92 -6.70
C THR A 42 -5.73 0.24 -5.34
N VAL A 43 -5.43 -1.06 -5.37
CA VAL A 43 -5.04 -1.85 -4.20
C VAL A 43 -3.68 -2.48 -4.46
N THR A 44 -2.74 -2.25 -3.55
CA THR A 44 -1.43 -2.89 -3.56
C THR A 44 -1.37 -3.93 -2.45
N ILE A 45 -0.93 -5.13 -2.79
CA ILE A 45 -0.73 -6.26 -1.88
C ILE A 45 0.77 -6.60 -1.88
N VAL A 46 1.34 -6.69 -0.70
CA VAL A 46 2.75 -6.98 -0.46
C VAL A 46 2.84 -8.26 0.34
N LYS A 47 3.72 -9.16 -0.08
CA LYS A 47 4.15 -10.31 0.70
C LYS A 47 5.62 -10.16 1.04
N ASP A 48 5.99 -10.18 2.32
CA ASP A 48 7.39 -10.09 2.73
C ASP A 48 8.11 -11.44 2.73
N THR A 49 9.41 -11.44 3.02
CA THR A 49 10.23 -12.66 3.13
C THR A 49 9.86 -13.56 4.32
N ASN A 50 9.15 -13.02 5.32
CA ASN A 50 8.65 -13.75 6.48
C ASN A 50 7.24 -14.31 6.26
N ASN A 51 6.70 -14.21 5.04
CA ASN A 51 5.34 -14.60 4.64
C ASN A 51 4.22 -13.84 5.37
N ASN A 52 4.46 -12.61 5.81
CA ASN A 52 3.41 -11.66 6.14
C ASN A 52 2.80 -11.10 4.85
N THR A 53 1.51 -10.80 4.87
CA THR A 53 0.76 -10.25 3.74
C THR A 53 -0.03 -9.04 4.18
N PHE A 54 0.24 -7.89 3.57
CA PHE A 54 -0.32 -6.59 3.94
C PHE A 54 -0.39 -5.69 2.71
N GLY A 55 -0.82 -4.44 2.87
CA GLY A 55 -0.90 -3.54 1.74
C GLY A 55 -1.70 -2.28 2.01
N GLY A 56 -2.04 -1.59 0.94
CA GLY A 56 -2.80 -0.34 1.00
C GLY A 56 -3.77 -0.20 -0.17
N TYR A 57 -4.88 0.48 0.09
CA TYR A 57 -5.83 0.94 -0.90
C TYR A 57 -5.73 2.47 -1.01
N THR A 58 -5.83 2.98 -2.23
CA THR A 58 -6.03 4.41 -2.51
C THR A 58 -7.09 4.60 -3.58
N SER A 59 -7.97 5.58 -3.38
CA SER A 59 -9.01 5.97 -4.33
C SER A 59 -8.51 6.84 -5.46
N ILE A 60 -7.30 7.41 -5.33
CA ILE A 60 -6.70 8.29 -6.34
C ILE A 60 -5.64 7.55 -7.17
N PRO A 61 -5.50 7.89 -8.46
CA PRO A 61 -4.49 7.27 -9.32
C PRO A 61 -3.07 7.75 -8.96
N TRP A 62 -2.09 6.89 -9.21
CA TRP A 62 -0.67 7.24 -9.26
C TRP A 62 -0.38 8.07 -10.51
N ARG A 63 0.52 9.04 -10.41
CA ARG A 63 0.84 10.01 -11.49
C ARG A 63 2.31 10.41 -11.53
N SER A 64 3.16 9.90 -10.64
CA SER A 64 4.59 10.24 -10.61
C SER A 64 4.88 11.74 -10.34
N GLU A 65 3.98 12.44 -9.63
CA GLU A 65 4.04 13.89 -9.40
C GLU A 65 5.02 14.34 -8.29
N ASN A 66 5.67 13.42 -7.59
CA ASN A 66 6.63 13.67 -6.50
C ASN A 66 6.08 14.52 -5.34
N ARG A 67 4.79 14.36 -5.04
CA ARG A 67 4.11 15.08 -3.96
C ARG A 67 3.21 14.17 -3.13
N TYR A 68 2.88 14.64 -1.93
CA TYR A 68 1.82 14.08 -1.11
C TYR A 68 0.45 14.46 -1.66
N LYS A 69 -0.51 13.55 -1.47
CA LYS A 69 -1.91 13.74 -1.86
C LYS A 69 -2.82 13.31 -0.72
N ASN A 70 -3.86 14.11 -0.46
CA ASN A 70 -4.97 13.71 0.39
C ASN A 70 -5.84 12.68 -0.34
N ASP A 71 -6.19 11.62 0.36
CA ASP A 71 -7.17 10.64 -0.06
C ASP A 71 -7.91 10.15 1.18
N PRO A 72 -9.09 10.74 1.51
CA PRO A 72 -9.85 10.37 2.71
C PRO A 72 -10.32 8.91 2.72
N LYS A 73 -10.33 8.25 1.56
CA LYS A 73 -10.73 6.84 1.42
C LYS A 73 -9.57 5.88 1.53
N ALA A 74 -8.32 6.36 1.54
CA ALA A 74 -7.15 5.51 1.66
C ALA A 74 -7.13 4.79 3.02
N PHE A 75 -6.63 3.56 3.02
CA PHE A 75 -6.39 2.78 4.22
C PHE A 75 -5.28 1.76 3.99
N LEU A 76 -4.60 1.39 5.07
CA LEU A 76 -3.71 0.24 5.09
C LEU A 76 -4.45 -1.00 5.60
N PHE A 77 -3.91 -2.17 5.32
CA PHE A 77 -4.43 -3.42 5.85
C PHE A 77 -3.35 -4.47 6.06
N SER A 78 -3.61 -5.41 6.96
CA SER A 78 -2.85 -6.63 7.14
C SER A 78 -3.78 -7.84 7.00
N LEU A 79 -3.40 -8.80 6.16
CA LEU A 79 -4.08 -10.09 5.97
C LEU A 79 -3.39 -11.22 6.73
N LYS A 80 -2.07 -11.12 6.89
CA LYS A 80 -1.24 -12.00 7.70
C LYS A 80 -0.08 -11.19 8.28
N ASN A 81 0.14 -11.32 9.57
CA ASN A 81 1.19 -10.62 10.32
C ASN A 81 1.68 -11.51 11.47
N PRO A 82 2.75 -11.12 12.19
CA PRO A 82 3.31 -11.93 13.27
C PRO A 82 2.34 -12.23 14.42
N THR A 83 1.32 -11.39 14.63
CA THR A 83 0.30 -11.60 15.67
C THR A 83 -0.88 -12.47 15.20
N ASN A 84 -0.87 -12.94 13.95
CA ASN A 84 -1.96 -13.68 13.30
C ASN A 84 -3.32 -12.98 13.42
N ASN A 85 -3.33 -11.65 13.42
CA ASN A 85 -4.52 -10.84 13.62
C ASN A 85 -4.76 -9.92 12.40
N PRO A 86 -5.51 -10.37 11.39
CA PRO A 86 -5.80 -9.55 10.23
C PRO A 86 -6.59 -8.28 10.59
N ARG A 87 -6.20 -7.12 10.05
CA ARG A 87 -6.78 -5.83 10.45
C ARG A 87 -6.80 -4.81 9.33
N LYS A 88 -7.87 -4.02 9.27
CA LYS A 88 -7.92 -2.76 8.51
C LYS A 88 -7.37 -1.63 9.38
N LEU A 89 -6.51 -0.80 8.82
CA LEU A 89 -5.85 0.31 9.48
C LEU A 89 -6.33 1.62 8.83
N PRO A 90 -7.41 2.25 9.34
CA PRO A 90 -7.91 3.52 8.83
C PRO A 90 -6.93 4.67 9.11
N GLN A 91 -7.18 5.81 8.48
CA GLN A 91 -6.46 7.05 8.78
C GLN A 91 -6.83 7.58 10.17
N LEU A 92 -5.87 8.21 10.85
CA LEU A 92 -6.09 8.94 12.10
C LEU A 92 -6.84 10.25 11.86
N ASP A 93 -6.52 10.93 10.75
CA ASP A 93 -7.18 12.15 10.29
C ASP A 93 -7.37 12.09 8.77
N SER A 94 -8.62 11.98 8.34
CA SER A 94 -8.97 11.90 6.91
C SER A 94 -8.74 13.20 6.13
N SER A 95 -8.53 14.32 6.82
CA SER A 95 -8.21 15.62 6.23
C SER A 95 -6.70 15.83 5.99
N SER A 96 -5.86 14.92 6.52
CA SER A 96 -4.40 15.00 6.37
C SER A 96 -4.00 15.03 4.88
N PRO A 97 -3.12 15.96 4.45
CA PRO A 97 -2.69 16.02 3.06
C PRO A 97 -1.71 14.90 2.67
N HIS A 98 -1.38 13.99 3.60
CA HIS A 98 -0.31 13.02 3.47
C HIS A 98 -0.78 11.55 3.39
N SER A 99 -1.98 11.29 2.87
CA SER A 99 -2.52 9.94 2.75
C SER A 99 -1.64 9.02 1.89
N VAL A 100 -1.16 9.53 0.75
CA VAL A 100 -0.23 8.82 -0.16
C VAL A 100 0.85 9.75 -0.71
N TYR A 101 2.00 9.19 -1.07
CA TYR A 101 3.10 9.92 -1.74
C TYR A 101 3.36 9.36 -3.13
N ASP A 102 3.30 10.22 -4.14
CA ASP A 102 3.28 9.82 -5.55
C ASP A 102 4.62 10.10 -6.25
N GLY A 103 5.71 9.55 -5.70
CA GLY A 103 7.06 9.80 -6.19
C GLY A 103 7.54 8.78 -7.22
N ALA A 104 7.94 9.26 -8.41
CA ALA A 104 8.36 8.45 -9.56
C ALA A 104 9.54 7.49 -9.31
N LYS A 105 10.31 7.75 -8.24
CA LYS A 105 11.52 6.99 -7.88
C LYS A 105 11.23 5.81 -6.94
N TYR A 106 9.99 5.66 -6.49
CA TYR A 106 9.59 4.69 -5.47
C TYR A 106 8.45 3.82 -5.99
N GLY A 107 8.15 2.74 -5.27
CA GLY A 107 6.88 2.03 -5.46
C GLY A 107 5.74 2.77 -4.77
N PRO A 108 4.62 2.08 -4.50
CA PRO A 108 3.52 2.63 -3.70
C PRO A 108 3.97 3.09 -2.30
N ILE A 109 3.56 4.30 -1.91
CA ILE A 109 3.83 4.86 -0.57
C ILE A 109 2.54 5.39 0.03
N PHE A 110 2.28 5.00 1.27
CA PHE A 110 1.15 5.44 2.08
C PHE A 110 1.68 6.11 3.34
N GLY A 111 1.15 7.30 3.65
CA GLY A 111 1.43 8.03 4.89
C GLY A 111 2.59 9.03 4.80
N GLY A 112 2.46 10.14 5.54
CA GLY A 112 3.40 11.27 5.58
C GLY A 112 4.78 11.00 6.18
N ALA A 113 4.96 9.87 6.86
CA ALA A 113 6.26 9.41 7.31
C ALA A 113 6.50 7.95 6.92
N HIS A 114 6.04 7.57 5.73
CA HIS A 114 6.31 6.24 5.20
C HIS A 114 5.70 5.12 6.06
N ASP A 115 4.47 5.34 6.56
CA ASP A 115 3.69 4.33 7.31
C ASP A 115 3.73 2.97 6.61
N LEU A 116 3.63 2.99 5.27
CA LEU A 116 4.10 1.90 4.40
C LEU A 116 4.88 2.50 3.23
N TYR A 117 6.16 2.15 3.10
CA TYR A 117 7.03 2.62 2.03
C TYR A 117 7.65 1.46 1.25
N ILE A 118 7.38 1.41 -0.06
CA ILE A 118 7.96 0.43 -0.97
C ILE A 118 9.12 1.05 -1.74
N VAL A 119 10.34 0.62 -1.42
CA VAL A 119 11.55 1.09 -2.09
C VAL A 119 11.68 0.52 -3.51
N HIS A 120 12.37 1.25 -4.38
CA HIS A 120 12.86 0.70 -5.66
C HIS A 120 13.66 -0.59 -5.44
N ARG A 121 13.30 -1.67 -6.15
CA ARG A 121 13.88 -3.01 -5.98
C ARG A 121 13.71 -3.57 -4.55
N ALA A 122 12.48 -3.53 -4.04
CA ALA A 122 12.12 -4.01 -2.70
C ALA A 122 12.43 -5.50 -2.43
N ASN A 123 12.79 -6.29 -3.43
CA ASN A 123 13.28 -7.66 -3.25
C ASN A 123 14.72 -7.74 -2.73
N ASN A 124 15.54 -6.72 -2.96
CA ASN A 124 16.94 -6.70 -2.49
C ASN A 124 17.25 -5.52 -1.55
N LYS A 125 16.46 -4.45 -1.59
CA LYS A 125 16.53 -3.31 -0.66
C LYS A 125 15.45 -3.39 0.41
N TYR A 126 15.67 -2.70 1.51
CA TYR A 126 14.71 -2.60 2.60
C TYR A 126 13.64 -1.56 2.29
N SER A 127 12.39 -2.00 2.33
CA SER A 127 11.20 -1.18 2.51
C SER A 127 10.98 -0.92 4.01
N ASP A 128 10.12 0.04 4.34
CA ASP A 128 9.88 0.44 5.73
C ASP A 128 8.38 0.34 6.10
N GLU A 129 8.11 0.04 7.38
CA GLU A 129 6.82 0.27 8.03
C GLU A 129 7.02 1.22 9.24
N TRP A 130 6.21 2.27 9.32
CA TRP A 130 6.25 3.29 10.39
C TRP A 130 4.85 3.73 10.78
N LEU A 131 4.00 2.76 11.13
CA LEU A 131 2.60 3.00 11.45
C LEU A 131 2.39 3.96 12.63
N GLY A 132 1.22 4.60 12.69
CA GLY A 132 0.82 5.44 13.81
C GLY A 132 1.06 6.93 13.60
N LEU A 133 1.47 7.36 12.39
CA LEU A 133 1.48 8.79 12.04
C LEU A 133 0.29 9.18 11.17
N THR A 134 0.05 8.46 10.06
CA THR A 134 -1.09 8.75 9.17
C THR A 134 -2.19 7.72 9.34
N TYR A 135 -1.82 6.45 9.46
CA TYR A 135 -2.72 5.33 9.67
C TYR A 135 -2.60 4.81 11.10
N THR A 136 -3.68 4.26 11.61
CA THR A 136 -3.72 3.68 12.96
C THR A 136 -2.71 2.54 13.11
N VAL A 137 -2.08 2.47 14.27
CA VAL A 137 -1.29 1.30 14.72
C VAL A 137 -2.06 0.57 15.82
N PRO A 138 -2.21 -0.77 15.75
CA PRO A 138 -2.99 -1.55 16.72
C PRO A 138 -2.67 -1.36 18.20
N SER A 139 -1.40 -1.18 18.54
CA SER A 139 -0.95 -0.96 19.93
C SER A 139 -1.17 0.46 20.43
N GLY A 140 -1.48 1.41 19.53
CA GLY A 140 -1.49 2.84 19.83
C GLY A 140 -0.10 3.46 20.00
N VAL A 141 0.97 2.67 19.98
CA VAL A 141 2.35 3.15 20.09
C VAL A 141 2.91 3.42 18.70
N ARG A 142 3.23 4.68 18.41
CA ARG A 142 3.81 5.08 17.12
C ARG A 142 5.08 4.29 16.82
N SER A 143 5.19 3.83 15.57
CA SER A 143 6.32 3.04 15.05
C SER A 143 6.50 1.65 15.68
N ASP A 144 5.49 1.15 16.40
CA ASP A 144 5.44 -0.25 16.81
C ASP A 144 5.09 -1.12 15.58
N PRO A 145 5.99 -2.01 15.14
CA PRO A 145 5.80 -2.75 13.90
C PRO A 145 4.66 -3.76 14.03
N PHE A 146 3.71 -3.69 13.10
CA PHE A 146 2.55 -4.58 13.12
C PHE A 146 2.40 -5.38 11.84
N LEU A 147 2.76 -4.83 10.67
CA LEU A 147 2.60 -5.52 9.40
C LEU A 147 3.59 -6.68 9.28
N THR A 148 4.84 -6.47 9.71
CA THR A 148 5.95 -7.41 9.50
C THR A 148 6.63 -7.87 10.78
N GLY A 149 6.44 -7.13 11.88
CA GLY A 149 7.12 -7.35 13.17
C GLY A 149 8.48 -6.65 13.27
N HIS A 150 8.90 -5.95 12.20
CA HIS A 150 10.11 -5.13 12.16
C HIS A 150 9.85 -3.86 11.35
N ASN A 151 10.46 -2.73 11.69
CA ASN A 151 10.26 -1.49 10.91
C ASN A 151 10.87 -1.54 9.50
N ARG A 152 11.59 -2.62 9.15
CA ARG A 152 12.19 -2.85 7.84
C ARG A 152 11.94 -4.26 7.35
N PHE A 153 11.62 -4.37 6.07
CA PHE A 153 11.36 -5.67 5.43
C PHE A 153 11.84 -5.69 3.98
N ARG A 154 12.03 -6.91 3.45
CA ARG A 154 12.17 -7.14 2.01
C ARG A 154 10.89 -7.79 1.49
N ALA A 155 10.47 -7.38 0.31
CA ALA A 155 9.32 -7.98 -0.36
C ALA A 155 9.74 -9.27 -1.07
N LYS A 156 8.94 -10.31 -0.91
CA LYS A 156 8.98 -11.55 -1.70
C LYS A 156 8.10 -11.44 -2.94
N GLU A 157 6.99 -10.70 -2.86
CA GLU A 157 6.11 -10.38 -3.99
C GLU A 157 5.39 -9.05 -3.73
N ILE A 158 5.08 -8.31 -4.79
CA ILE A 158 4.20 -7.14 -4.76
C ILE A 158 3.27 -7.19 -5.97
N GLU A 159 1.98 -7.05 -5.72
CA GLU A 159 0.96 -6.97 -6.76
C GLU A 159 0.14 -5.69 -6.56
N THR A 160 -0.04 -4.91 -7.63
CA THR A 160 -0.96 -3.78 -7.66
C THR A 160 -2.05 -4.03 -8.69
N PHE A 161 -3.29 -3.86 -8.26
CA PHE A 161 -4.49 -3.97 -9.07
C PHE A 161 -5.16 -2.59 -9.11
N TYR A 162 -5.75 -2.25 -10.25
CA TYR A 162 -6.63 -1.12 -10.38
C TYR A 162 -8.06 -1.60 -10.62
N GLU A 163 -9.03 -0.80 -10.21
CA GLU A 163 -10.44 -1.08 -10.48
C GLU A 163 -10.87 -0.40 -11.78
N THR A 164 -11.66 -1.12 -12.59
CA THR A 164 -12.40 -0.56 -13.72
C THR A 164 -13.87 -0.91 -13.59
N ALA A 165 -14.73 -0.05 -14.14
CA ALA A 165 -16.09 -0.43 -14.46
C ALA A 165 -16.07 -1.45 -15.63
N GLU A 166 -17.03 -2.37 -15.63
CA GLU A 166 -17.39 -3.17 -16.82
C GLU A 166 -17.99 -2.30 -17.92
#